data_AF-A0A2T0RVR0-F1
#
_entry.id   AF-A0A2T0RVR0-F1
#
_cell.length_a   1.000
_cell.length_b   1.000
_cell.length_c   1.000
_cell.angle_alpha   90.00
_cell.angle_beta   90.00
_cell.angle_gamma   90.00
#
_symmetry.space_group_name_H-M   'P 1'
#
loop_
_entity.id
_entity.type
_entity.pdbx_description
1 polymer ?
#
loop_
_entity_poly.entity_id
_entity_poly.type
_entity_poly.pdbx_seq_one_letter_code
_entity_poly.pdbx_strand_id
1 'polypeptide(L)'
;MALRRVVAVSNEIKPVTRPTGQNTPIENKAEKPALSNAKKPSSLGRFMKPEHKRMSRMLGYCLTLGTADAWSGFSFVAAVRLSETERAALAFSALNSLELDHAEMTAAASIGSAGAPLPIFLGGMDEARFWASYASRSELKAYALASFEAMSAKDQAAFFRHISEMEVAA
;
A
#
# COMPACT_ATOMS: atom_id res chain seq x y z
N MET A 1 34.07 -30.49 95.69
CA MET A 1 33.31 -31.24 94.66
C MET A 1 32.08 -30.42 94.27
N ALA A 2 32.02 -29.92 93.04
CA ALA A 2 30.86 -29.20 92.51
C ALA A 2 30.65 -29.62 91.04
N LEU A 3 29.46 -30.14 90.75
CA LEU A 3 29.03 -30.65 89.44
C LEU A 3 28.76 -29.49 88.46
N ARG A 4 29.42 -29.50 87.30
CA ARG A 4 29.08 -28.66 86.15
C ARG A 4 28.17 -29.44 85.19
N ARG A 5 27.02 -28.86 84.89
CA ARG A 5 26.00 -29.35 83.95
C ARG A 5 26.44 -29.04 82.51
N VAL A 6 26.61 -30.06 81.68
CA VAL A 6 26.81 -29.96 80.23
C VAL A 6 25.44 -30.04 79.56
N VAL A 7 25.11 -29.07 78.70
CA VAL A 7 23.88 -29.07 77.88
C VAL A 7 24.23 -29.65 76.52
N ALA A 8 23.67 -30.82 76.19
CA ALA A 8 23.74 -31.41 74.86
C ALA A 8 22.55 -30.93 74.01
N VAL A 9 22.82 -30.42 72.82
CA VAL A 9 21.81 -30.04 71.82
C VAL A 9 21.47 -31.28 70.99
N SER A 10 20.25 -31.78 71.12
CA SER A 10 19.75 -32.90 70.32
C SER A 10 19.14 -32.38 69.02
N ASN A 11 19.64 -32.91 67.90
CA ASN A 11 19.24 -32.59 66.53
C ASN A 11 18.12 -33.58 66.11
N GLU A 12 16.86 -33.15 66.10
CA GLU A 12 15.74 -33.99 65.62
C GLU A 12 15.36 -33.63 64.17
N ILE A 13 15.67 -34.54 63.26
CA ILE A 13 15.26 -34.51 61.86
C ILE A 13 13.82 -35.02 61.77
N LYS A 14 12.88 -34.17 61.33
CA LYS A 14 11.48 -34.58 61.09
C LYS A 14 11.37 -35.32 59.74
N PRO A 15 10.69 -36.48 59.67
CA PRO A 15 10.50 -37.21 58.41
C PRO A 15 9.48 -36.52 57.49
N VAL A 16 9.73 -36.62 56.19
CA VAL A 16 8.92 -36.07 55.09
C VAL A 16 7.60 -36.81 54.97
N THR A 17 6.48 -36.12 55.22
CA THR A 17 5.13 -36.59 54.90
C THR A 17 4.81 -36.33 53.42
N ARG A 18 4.45 -37.39 52.68
CA ARG A 18 3.94 -37.28 51.30
C ARG A 18 2.47 -36.83 51.33
N PRO A 19 2.04 -35.82 50.54
CA PRO A 19 0.64 -35.42 50.52
C PRO A 19 -0.19 -36.40 49.67
N THR A 20 -1.07 -37.16 50.32
CA THR A 20 -2.26 -37.74 49.68
C THR A 20 -3.26 -36.61 49.42
N GLY A 21 -3.64 -36.41 48.17
CA GLY A 21 -4.47 -35.29 47.74
C GLY A 21 -5.85 -35.28 48.37
N GLN A 22 -6.24 -34.12 48.90
CA GLN A 22 -7.57 -33.53 48.77
C GLN A 22 -7.48 -32.04 49.15
N ASN A 23 -8.00 -31.22 48.24
CA ASN A 23 -7.77 -29.78 48.14
C ASN A 23 -8.54 -28.96 49.16
N THR A 24 -7.88 -27.95 49.74
CA THR A 24 -8.48 -26.62 49.93
C THR A 24 -7.43 -25.56 49.59
N PRO A 25 -7.57 -24.80 48.49
CA PRO A 25 -6.64 -23.72 48.18
C PRO A 25 -6.79 -22.59 49.19
N ILE A 26 -5.67 -22.19 49.78
CA ILE A 26 -5.49 -20.95 50.52
C ILE A 26 -6.01 -19.79 49.65
N GLU A 27 -6.94 -18.99 50.17
CA GLU A 27 -7.43 -17.78 49.51
C GLU A 27 -6.27 -16.81 49.25
N ASN A 28 -5.72 -16.83 48.04
CA ASN A 28 -4.78 -15.83 47.55
C ASN A 28 -5.56 -14.54 47.26
N LYS A 29 -5.79 -13.73 48.30
CA LYS A 29 -6.39 -12.40 48.18
C LYS A 29 -5.35 -11.38 47.68
N ALA A 30 -4.87 -11.55 46.44
CA ALA A 30 -4.12 -10.52 45.72
C ALA A 30 -4.02 -10.81 44.20
N GLU A 31 -5.07 -11.28 43.54
CA GLU A 31 -5.16 -11.07 42.10
C GLU A 31 -5.66 -9.65 41.85
N LYS A 32 -4.73 -8.74 41.55
CA LYS A 32 -5.10 -7.59 40.73
C LYS A 32 -5.54 -8.19 39.39
N PRO A 33 -6.81 -8.08 38.97
CA PRO A 33 -7.18 -8.54 37.65
C PRO A 33 -6.28 -7.80 36.69
N ALA A 34 -5.54 -8.53 35.85
CA ALA A 34 -4.86 -7.93 34.72
C ALA A 34 -5.93 -7.16 33.95
N LEU A 35 -5.93 -5.84 34.08
CA LEU A 35 -6.78 -4.96 33.29
C LEU A 35 -6.49 -5.35 31.86
N SER A 36 -7.45 -6.00 31.20
CA SER A 36 -7.27 -6.34 29.80
C SER A 36 -7.10 -4.99 29.09
N ASN A 37 -5.90 -4.73 28.58
CA ASN A 37 -5.61 -3.58 27.73
C ASN A 37 -6.33 -3.70 26.37
N ALA A 38 -7.35 -4.56 26.27
CA ALA A 38 -8.26 -4.66 25.15
C ALA A 38 -9.04 -3.34 25.07
N LYS A 39 -8.46 -2.36 24.38
CA LYS A 39 -9.14 -1.14 23.96
C LYS A 39 -10.47 -1.56 23.37
N LYS A 40 -11.57 -0.97 23.88
CA LYS A 40 -12.91 -1.18 23.32
C LYS A 40 -12.81 -0.97 21.80
N PRO A 41 -13.29 -1.91 20.97
CA PRO A 41 -13.20 -1.77 19.53
C PRO A 41 -13.87 -0.45 19.13
N SER A 42 -13.23 0.31 18.24
CA SER A 42 -13.80 1.56 17.74
C SER A 42 -15.19 1.29 17.19
N SER A 43 -16.13 2.22 17.40
CA SER A 43 -17.51 2.10 16.91
C SER A 43 -17.54 1.81 15.41
N LEU A 44 -16.66 2.46 14.64
CA LEU A 44 -16.45 2.24 13.21
C LEU A 44 -16.05 0.79 12.89
N GLY A 45 -15.17 0.20 13.70
CA GLY A 45 -14.75 -1.19 13.57
C GLY A 45 -15.90 -2.18 13.70
N ARG A 46 -17.04 -1.84 14.30
CA ARG A 46 -18.22 -2.73 14.33
C ARG A 46 -18.92 -2.79 12.96
N PHE A 47 -18.89 -1.70 12.19
CA PHE A 47 -19.63 -1.56 10.93
C PHE A 47 -18.80 -1.89 9.68
N MET A 48 -17.46 -1.86 9.80
CA MET A 48 -16.58 -2.21 8.67
C MET A 48 -16.67 -3.70 8.31
N LYS A 49 -16.76 -3.99 7.00
CA LYS A 49 -16.68 -5.36 6.49
C LYS A 49 -15.35 -6.01 6.88
N PRO A 50 -15.30 -7.34 7.12
CA PRO A 50 -14.06 -8.04 7.46
C PRO A 50 -12.94 -7.83 6.43
N GLU A 51 -13.28 -7.76 5.15
CA GLU A 51 -12.34 -7.52 4.05
C GLU A 51 -11.71 -6.13 4.13
N HIS A 52 -12.53 -5.10 4.37
CA HIS A 52 -12.05 -3.72 4.56
C HIS A 52 -11.13 -3.58 5.76
N LYS A 53 -11.42 -4.27 6.88
CA LYS A 53 -10.53 -4.30 8.05
C LYS A 53 -9.18 -4.94 7.75
N ARG A 54 -9.13 -5.95 6.88
CA ARG A 54 -7.90 -6.61 6.48
C ARG A 54 -7.11 -5.70 5.53
N MET A 55 -7.78 -5.06 4.58
CA MET A 55 -7.15 -4.11 3.67
C MET A 55 -6.58 -2.89 4.39
N SER A 56 -7.30 -2.33 5.36
CA SER A 56 -6.79 -1.23 6.20
C SER A 56 -5.52 -1.62 6.96
N ARG A 57 -5.44 -2.85 7.48
CA ARG A 57 -4.22 -3.38 8.12
C ARG A 57 -3.09 -3.62 7.12
N MET A 58 -3.41 -4.18 5.94
CA MET A 58 -2.44 -4.39 4.87
C MET A 58 -1.79 -3.08 4.45
N LEU A 59 -2.60 -2.02 4.25
CA LEU A 59 -2.08 -0.68 3.96
C LEU A 59 -1.11 -0.20 5.05
N GLY A 60 -1.46 -0.39 6.32
CA GLY A 60 -0.57 -0.07 7.44
C GLY A 60 0.77 -0.81 7.38
N TYR A 61 0.77 -2.10 7.01
CA TYR A 61 2.00 -2.87 6.83
C TYR A 61 2.83 -2.39 5.63
N CYS A 62 2.19 -2.11 4.49
CA CYS A 62 2.89 -1.57 3.31
C CYS A 62 3.58 -0.24 3.63
N LEU A 63 2.87 0.65 4.33
CA LEU A 63 3.43 1.94 4.78
C LEU A 63 4.58 1.76 5.80
N THR A 64 4.48 0.78 6.69
CA THR A 64 5.53 0.51 7.69
C THR A 64 6.79 -0.09 7.06
N LEU A 65 6.62 -0.99 6.10
CA LEU A 65 7.74 -1.66 5.43
C LEU A 65 8.40 -0.77 4.37
N GLY A 66 7.61 0.02 3.62
CA GLY A 66 8.12 0.96 2.61
C GLY A 66 8.80 0.30 1.40
N THR A 67 8.83 -1.03 1.31
CA THR A 67 9.50 -1.78 0.23
C THR A 67 8.59 -1.97 -0.97
N ALA A 68 9.18 -2.03 -2.18
CA ALA A 68 8.45 -2.34 -3.41
C ALA A 68 7.66 -3.66 -3.31
N ASP A 69 8.26 -4.73 -2.76
CA ASP A 69 7.61 -6.04 -2.62
C ASP A 69 6.32 -5.98 -1.78
N ALA A 70 6.32 -5.18 -0.70
CA ALA A 70 5.13 -4.99 0.12
C ALA A 70 3.99 -4.31 -0.66
N TRP A 71 4.32 -3.36 -1.54
CA TRP A 71 3.35 -2.72 -2.44
C TRP A 71 2.90 -3.64 -3.58
N SER A 72 3.77 -4.48 -4.11
CA SER A 72 3.38 -5.53 -5.08
C SER A 72 2.40 -6.53 -4.45
N GLY A 73 2.67 -6.97 -3.22
CA GLY A 73 1.76 -7.81 -2.44
C GLY A 73 0.42 -7.13 -2.14
N PHE A 74 0.41 -5.81 -1.91
CA PHE A 74 -0.81 -5.04 -1.73
C PHE A 74 -1.74 -5.14 -2.93
N SER A 75 -1.21 -4.97 -4.15
CA SER A 75 -2.00 -5.05 -5.39
C SER A 75 -2.74 -6.38 -5.51
N PHE A 76 -2.04 -7.50 -5.26
CA PHE A 76 -2.65 -8.83 -5.28
C PHE A 76 -3.76 -8.98 -4.24
N VAL A 77 -3.52 -8.57 -3.00
CA VAL A 77 -4.52 -8.68 -1.93
C VAL A 77 -5.71 -7.75 -2.19
N ALA A 78 -5.49 -6.56 -2.75
CA ALA A 78 -6.53 -5.63 -3.16
C ALA A 78 -7.42 -6.24 -4.26
N ALA A 79 -6.84 -6.93 -5.24
CA ALA A 79 -7.59 -7.61 -6.30
C ALA A 79 -8.56 -8.66 -5.77
N VAL A 80 -8.17 -9.36 -4.69
CA VAL A 80 -8.98 -10.42 -4.06
C VAL A 80 -10.02 -9.88 -3.08
N ARG A 81 -9.78 -8.73 -2.44
CA ARG A 81 -10.56 -8.24 -1.29
C ARG A 81 -11.36 -6.97 -1.53
N LEU A 82 -11.09 -6.26 -2.61
CA LEU A 82 -11.82 -5.05 -2.99
C LEU A 82 -12.54 -5.32 -4.30
N SER A 83 -13.71 -4.72 -4.45
CA SER A 83 -14.39 -4.63 -5.74
C SER A 83 -13.58 -3.79 -6.73
N GLU A 84 -13.87 -3.94 -8.02
CA GLU A 84 -13.25 -3.15 -9.07
C GLU A 84 -13.48 -1.65 -8.88
N THR A 85 -14.70 -1.25 -8.52
CA THR A 85 -15.05 0.15 -8.24
C THR A 85 -14.24 0.71 -7.06
N GLU A 86 -14.07 -0.06 -5.98
CA GLU A 86 -13.24 0.37 -4.84
C GLU A 86 -11.76 0.52 -5.21
N ARG A 87 -11.22 -0.38 -6.05
CA ARG A 87 -9.84 -0.26 -6.53
C ARG A 87 -9.65 0.92 -7.46
N ALA A 88 -10.59 1.15 -8.38
CA ALA A 88 -10.55 2.30 -9.28
C ALA A 88 -10.63 3.62 -8.50
N ALA A 89 -11.53 3.71 -7.51
CA ALA A 89 -11.63 4.88 -6.65
C ALA A 89 -10.36 5.12 -5.82
N LEU A 90 -9.74 4.05 -5.31
CA LEU A 90 -8.47 4.14 -4.59
C LEU A 90 -7.34 4.63 -5.50
N ALA A 91 -7.19 4.06 -6.69
CA ALA A 91 -6.18 4.47 -7.65
C ALA A 91 -6.36 5.93 -8.09
N PHE A 92 -7.60 6.32 -8.41
CA PHE A 92 -7.94 7.70 -8.76
C PHE A 92 -7.61 8.68 -7.62
N SER A 93 -8.00 8.35 -6.39
CA SER A 93 -7.72 9.19 -5.22
C SER A 93 -6.22 9.31 -4.93
N ALA A 94 -5.47 8.20 -5.10
CA ALA A 94 -4.03 8.20 -4.94
C ALA A 94 -3.34 9.08 -6.00
N LEU A 95 -3.74 8.97 -7.27
CA LEU A 95 -3.21 9.81 -8.36
C LEU A 95 -3.48 11.30 -8.14
N ASN A 96 -4.69 11.66 -7.70
CA ASN A 96 -5.05 13.06 -7.40
C ASN A 96 -4.29 13.66 -6.21
N SER A 97 -3.61 12.83 -5.42
CA SER A 97 -2.79 13.31 -4.30
C SER A 97 -1.34 13.62 -4.69
N LEU A 98 -0.95 13.33 -5.93
CA LEU A 98 0.39 13.57 -6.47
C LEU A 98 0.43 14.89 -7.26
N GLU A 99 1.62 15.49 -7.35
CA GLU A 99 1.90 16.51 -8.36
C GLU A 99 1.69 15.96 -9.77
N LEU A 100 1.28 16.82 -10.72
CA LEU A 100 0.88 16.41 -12.07
C LEU A 100 1.93 15.50 -12.74
N ASP A 101 3.20 15.90 -12.71
CA ASP A 101 4.28 15.13 -13.34
C ASP A 101 4.43 13.73 -12.72
N HIS A 102 4.33 13.62 -11.39
CA HIS A 102 4.40 12.34 -10.70
C HIS A 102 3.15 11.48 -10.95
N ALA A 103 1.97 12.10 -11.06
CA ALA A 103 0.74 11.39 -11.42
C ALA A 103 0.85 10.80 -12.83
N GLU A 104 1.31 11.60 -13.81
CA GLU A 104 1.53 11.17 -15.19
C GLU A 104 2.57 10.04 -15.26
N MET A 105 3.73 10.21 -14.64
CA MET A 105 4.78 9.19 -14.60
C MET A 105 4.31 7.89 -13.94
N THR A 106 3.57 7.99 -12.83
CA THR A 106 3.05 6.82 -12.11
C THR A 106 2.02 6.07 -12.95
N ALA A 107 1.11 6.79 -13.61
CA ALA A 107 0.15 6.19 -14.51
C ALA A 107 0.86 5.49 -15.67
N ALA A 108 1.76 6.19 -16.37
CA ALA A 108 2.55 5.63 -17.48
C ALA A 108 3.34 4.37 -17.06
N ALA A 109 3.96 4.37 -15.88
CA ALA A 109 4.67 3.20 -15.38
C ALA A 109 3.73 2.01 -15.09
N SER A 110 2.48 2.27 -14.70
CA SER A 110 1.51 1.24 -14.33
C SER A 110 0.74 0.64 -15.50
N ILE A 111 0.41 1.43 -16.53
CA ILE A 111 -0.39 0.97 -17.69
C ILE A 111 0.40 0.95 -19.01
N GLY A 112 1.66 1.37 -18.98
CA GLY A 112 2.49 1.64 -20.16
C GLY A 112 2.32 3.08 -20.67
N SER A 113 3.38 3.64 -21.23
CA SER A 113 3.27 4.75 -22.19
C SER A 113 3.57 4.21 -23.59
N ALA A 114 3.16 4.93 -24.64
CA ALA A 114 3.53 4.58 -26.00
C ALA A 114 5.04 4.34 -26.13
N GLY A 115 5.86 5.10 -25.40
CA GLY A 115 7.29 5.19 -25.60
C GLY A 115 7.65 6.08 -26.79
N ALA A 116 8.93 6.08 -27.15
CA ALA A 116 9.39 6.72 -28.38
C ALA A 116 8.81 5.97 -29.59
N PRO A 117 8.45 6.66 -30.68
CA PRO A 117 8.03 5.99 -31.90
C PRO A 117 9.08 4.94 -32.30
N LEU A 118 8.62 3.72 -32.56
CA LEU A 118 9.46 2.63 -33.08
C LEU A 118 10.19 3.11 -34.34
N PRO A 119 11.37 2.55 -34.64
CA PRO A 119 12.06 2.83 -35.89
C PRO A 119 11.10 2.68 -37.05
N ILE A 120 11.09 3.71 -37.90
CA ILE A 120 10.16 3.94 -39.01
C ILE A 120 10.30 2.81 -40.04
N PHE A 121 9.70 1.65 -39.79
CA PHE A 121 9.79 0.51 -40.71
C PHE A 121 8.83 0.68 -41.90
N LEU A 122 7.79 1.52 -41.79
CA LEU A 122 6.79 1.75 -42.83
C LEU A 122 6.48 3.24 -43.09
N GLY A 123 6.61 4.11 -42.08
CA GLY A 123 6.51 5.57 -42.23
C GLY A 123 5.12 6.10 -42.57
N GLY A 124 4.95 7.41 -42.46
CA GLY A 124 3.74 8.12 -42.88
C GLY A 124 2.66 8.27 -41.80
N MET A 125 1.45 8.64 -42.25
CA MET A 125 0.40 9.16 -41.38
C MET A 125 -0.29 8.09 -40.52
N ASP A 126 -0.40 6.86 -41.00
CA ASP A 126 -1.06 5.78 -40.25
C ASP A 126 -0.22 5.32 -39.05
N GLU A 127 1.11 5.26 -39.21
CA GLU A 127 2.03 5.01 -38.09
C GLU A 127 2.01 6.18 -37.10
N ALA A 128 2.04 7.43 -37.58
CA ALA A 128 1.92 8.61 -36.72
C ALA A 128 0.61 8.62 -35.90
N ARG A 129 -0.51 8.19 -36.50
CA ARG A 129 -1.81 8.05 -35.81
C ARG A 129 -1.80 6.93 -34.78
N PHE A 130 -1.19 5.79 -35.09
CA PHE A 130 -1.02 4.70 -34.14
C PHE A 130 -0.23 5.14 -32.91
N TRP A 131 0.86 5.88 -33.10
CA TRP A 131 1.63 6.46 -31.99
C TRP A 131 0.84 7.48 -31.19
N ALA A 132 0.11 8.37 -31.87
CA ALA A 132 -0.74 9.36 -31.23
C ALA A 132 -1.84 8.73 -30.37
N SER A 133 -2.35 7.53 -30.71
CA SER A 133 -3.41 6.88 -29.91
C SER A 133 -2.93 6.31 -28.57
N TYR A 134 -1.62 6.10 -28.39
CA TYR A 134 -1.02 5.64 -27.12
C TYR A 134 -0.33 6.77 -26.35
N ALA A 135 -0.11 7.93 -26.98
CA ALA A 135 0.60 9.05 -26.37
C ALA A 135 -0.25 9.75 -25.30
N SER A 136 0.39 10.13 -24.20
CA SER A 136 -0.19 11.00 -23.18
C SER A 136 -0.44 12.42 -23.72
N ARG A 137 -1.22 13.22 -22.99
CA ARG A 137 -1.53 14.60 -23.40
C ARG A 137 -0.28 15.48 -23.49
N SER A 138 0.68 15.30 -22.58
CA SER A 138 1.96 16.03 -22.57
C SER A 138 2.82 15.61 -23.76
N GLU A 139 2.94 14.31 -24.04
CA GLU A 139 3.63 13.77 -25.22
C GLU A 139 3.02 14.29 -26.54
N LEU A 140 1.68 14.28 -26.68
CA LEU A 140 1.02 14.79 -27.88
C LEU A 140 1.38 16.27 -28.17
N LYS A 141 1.39 17.12 -27.14
CA LYS A 141 1.75 18.53 -27.29
C LYS A 141 3.22 18.70 -27.65
N ALA A 142 4.11 17.95 -26.98
CA ALA A 142 5.54 18.00 -27.24
C ALA A 142 5.85 17.54 -28.67
N TYR A 143 5.30 16.41 -29.09
CA TYR A 143 5.50 15.85 -30.43
C TYR A 143 4.90 16.75 -31.51
N ALA A 144 3.71 17.31 -31.29
CA ALA A 144 3.10 18.24 -32.25
C ALA A 144 3.95 19.49 -32.44
N LEU A 145 4.39 20.12 -31.35
CA LEU A 145 5.23 21.33 -31.42
C LEU A 145 6.58 21.04 -32.07
N ALA A 146 7.28 20.00 -31.61
CA ALA A 146 8.58 19.63 -32.17
C ALA A 146 8.49 19.27 -33.66
N SER A 147 7.44 18.55 -34.06
CA SER A 147 7.21 18.21 -35.47
C SER A 147 6.92 19.46 -36.32
N PHE A 148 6.15 20.42 -35.80
CA PHE A 148 5.85 21.67 -36.48
C PHE A 148 7.08 22.58 -36.60
N GLU A 149 7.87 22.73 -35.54
CA GLU A 149 9.09 23.53 -35.53
C GLU A 149 10.16 22.97 -36.49
N ALA A 150 10.18 21.66 -36.71
CA ALA A 150 11.09 21.01 -37.65
C ALA A 150 10.68 21.17 -39.13
N MET A 151 9.45 21.59 -39.43
CA MET A 151 8.99 21.82 -40.80
C MET A 151 9.62 23.07 -41.44
N SER A 152 9.66 23.11 -42.77
CA SER A 152 10.02 24.34 -43.48
C SER A 152 8.97 25.43 -43.26
N ALA A 153 9.34 26.71 -43.38
CA ALA A 153 8.37 27.82 -43.23
C ALA A 153 7.18 27.70 -44.21
N LYS A 154 7.40 27.13 -45.40
CA LYS A 154 6.34 26.86 -46.37
C LYS A 154 5.37 25.79 -45.86
N ASP A 155 5.91 24.71 -45.29
CA ASP A 155 5.10 23.59 -44.78
C ASP A 155 4.40 23.96 -43.47
N GLN A 156 5.02 24.77 -42.62
CA GLN A 156 4.37 25.38 -41.45
C GLN A 156 3.14 26.19 -41.86
N ALA A 157 3.26 27.03 -42.89
CA ALA A 157 2.14 27.83 -43.39
C ALA A 157 1.03 26.97 -44.03
N ALA A 158 1.40 25.88 -44.71
CA ALA A 158 0.44 24.92 -45.26
C ALA A 158 -0.29 24.15 -44.15
N PHE A 159 0.43 23.71 -43.12
CA PHE A 159 -0.13 23.04 -41.95
C PHE A 159 -1.08 23.96 -41.19
N PHE A 160 -0.67 25.21 -40.94
CA PHE A 160 -1.51 26.21 -40.29
C PHE A 160 -2.83 26.42 -41.03
N ARG A 161 -2.79 26.55 -42.36
CA ARG A 161 -3.99 26.68 -43.19
C ARG A 161 -4.93 25.49 -43.04
N HIS A 162 -4.39 24.27 -43.08
CA HIS A 162 -5.17 23.05 -42.96
C HIS A 162 -5.93 22.97 -41.62
N ILE A 163 -5.27 23.27 -40.50
CA ILE A 163 -5.92 23.22 -39.18
C ILE A 163 -6.93 24.36 -38.98
N SER A 164 -6.68 25.54 -39.54
CA SER A 164 -7.64 26.66 -39.50
C SER A 164 -8.89 26.39 -40.33
N GLU A 165 -8.78 25.66 -41.45
CA GLU A 165 -9.95 25.26 -42.25
C GLU A 165 -10.81 24.21 -41.52
N MET A 166 -10.20 23.34 -40.71
CA MET A 166 -10.94 22.36 -39.91
C MET A 166 -11.73 22.98 -38.74
N GLU A 167 -11.23 24.06 -38.14
CA GLU A 167 -11.95 24.79 -37.08
C GLU A 167 -13.26 25.44 -37.57
N VAL A 168 -13.38 25.74 -38.86
CA VAL A 168 -14.58 26.37 -39.44
C VAL A 168 -15.67 25.35 -39.77
N ALA A 169 -15.34 24.06 -39.85
CA ALA A 169 -16.25 22.98 -40.23
C ALA A 169 -16.77 22.13 -39.05
N ALA A 170 -16.32 22.40 -37.82
CA ALA A 170 -16.70 21.72 -36.58
C ALA A 170 -17.67 22.58 -35.75
#